data_AF-A0A9Q5C430-F1
#
_entry.id   AF-A0A9Q5C430-F1
#
_cell.length_a   1.000
_cell.length_b   1.000
_cell.length_c   1.000
_cell.angle_alpha   90.00
_cell.angle_beta   90.00
_cell.angle_gamma   90.00
#
_symmetry.space_group_name_H-M   'P 1'
#
loop_
_entity.id
_entity.type
_entity.pdbx_description
1 polymer ?
#
loop_
_entity_poly.entity_id
_entity_poly.type
_entity_poly.pdbx_seq_one_letter_code
_entity_poly.pdbx_strand_id
1 'polypeptide(L)'
;MTRTPILLTILIVFYAVVLLFGIRLIFTLPLMVFGQKKTRTAMKKSWQLTKNAKWWAIILRLIIIGIFVSAILAIFYLAVYGLQLGWDLLPGKYPVLVLAIINLSLIQIGSELVFIWASVISLLIIFAPLKITPINEATEKMPAGKILKTFTAVVFGLIVVTSVVTNILYLVGVNSHAPVVISHRGVDDKNGVQNTLESLRKTAKEKPDYVEIDLHETRDKQFIVVHDDNLQKLTGVNKTPSELTLKQLTKLTAKEDGHEAKLVSFDNYLKEAQRLNQKLLIEIKTTPQDSKTMLERFNQKYGQTIIKNKYQVQSLDYRVIEGLHEINPRLFVLYIQPYNFTYPRSVADGYSMEYSTLNSDFIWQAHLQDHPVYAWTINDEKLMMKMMYEQVDGLITDKVSLAKKTIKQFQDDSSYANRILNYIIVARMPNDLEA
;
A
#
# COMPACT_ATOMS: atom_id res chain seq x y z
N MET A 1 18.57 -15.80 -3.71
CA MET A 1 18.53 -15.67 -2.23
C MET A 1 19.84 -15.21 -1.59
N THR A 2 20.85 -14.73 -2.33
CA THR A 2 22.18 -14.36 -1.76
C THR A 2 22.42 -12.86 -1.59
N ARG A 3 21.52 -11.98 -2.05
CA ARG A 3 21.70 -10.51 -1.97
C ARG A 3 21.08 -9.88 -0.72
N THR A 4 20.18 -10.57 -0.04
CA THR A 4 19.39 -10.04 1.09
C THR A 4 20.23 -9.67 2.32
N PRO A 5 21.21 -10.49 2.77
CA PRO A 5 22.00 -10.17 3.96
C PRO A 5 22.98 -8.99 3.75
N ILE A 6 23.53 -8.88 2.54
CA ILE A 6 24.44 -7.78 2.17
C ILE A 6 23.66 -6.47 2.11
N LEU A 7 22.51 -6.47 1.44
CA LEU A 7 21.63 -5.30 1.40
C LEU A 7 21.16 -4.89 2.79
N LEU A 8 20.78 -5.84 3.64
CA LEU A 8 20.40 -5.57 5.02
C LEU A 8 21.56 -4.95 5.82
N THR A 9 22.78 -5.49 5.67
CA THR A 9 23.97 -4.95 6.33
C THR A 9 24.26 -3.52 5.85
N ILE A 10 24.21 -3.28 4.54
CA ILE A 10 24.39 -1.94 3.97
C ILE A 10 23.34 -0.98 4.53
N LEU A 11 22.09 -1.40 4.61
CA LEU A 11 20.99 -0.59 5.12
C LEU A 11 21.16 -0.27 6.62
N ILE A 12 21.55 -1.25 7.43
CA ILE A 12 21.83 -1.06 8.86
C ILE A 12 22.98 -0.07 9.04
N VAL A 13 24.08 -0.25 8.30
CA VAL A 13 25.23 0.66 8.35
C VAL A 13 24.82 2.06 7.90
N PHE A 14 24.04 2.18 6.83
CA PHE A 14 23.52 3.46 6.35
C PHE A 14 22.71 4.17 7.43
N TYR A 15 21.72 3.50 8.03
CA TYR A 15 20.90 4.09 9.10
C TYR A 15 21.71 4.42 10.35
N ALA A 16 22.69 3.59 10.72
CA ALA A 16 23.59 3.88 11.84
C ALA A 16 24.42 5.15 11.57
N VAL A 17 24.94 5.31 10.36
CA VAL A 17 25.68 6.51 9.94
C VAL A 17 24.75 7.74 9.97
N VAL A 18 23.56 7.66 9.37
CA VAL A 18 22.58 8.75 9.39
C VAL A 18 22.20 9.14 10.82
N LEU A 19 21.94 8.17 11.69
CA LEU A 19 21.63 8.39 13.10
C LEU A 19 22.79 9.09 13.82
N LEU A 20 24.03 8.63 13.61
CA LEU A 20 25.22 9.26 14.17
C LEU A 20 25.35 10.72 13.71
N PHE A 21 25.15 11.01 12.43
CA PHE A 21 25.14 12.39 11.93
C PHE A 21 24.01 13.22 12.53
N GLY A 22 22.79 12.67 12.61
CA GLY A 22 21.63 13.32 13.22
C GLY A 22 21.89 13.72 14.67
N ILE A 23 22.43 12.78 15.46
CA ILE A 23 22.82 13.03 16.86
C ILE A 23 23.88 14.12 16.94
N ARG A 24 24.93 14.06 16.10
CA ARG A 24 26.02 15.03 16.11
C ARG A 24 25.57 16.44 15.71
N LEU A 25 24.54 16.54 14.87
CA LEU A 25 24.02 17.78 14.33
C LEU A 25 22.74 18.27 15.03
N ILE A 26 22.29 17.61 16.10
CA ILE A 26 21.01 17.89 16.79
C ILE A 26 20.86 19.33 17.26
N PHE A 27 21.95 20.04 17.60
CA PHE A 27 21.91 21.44 18.05
C PHE A 27 22.08 22.45 16.92
N THR A 28 22.23 22.02 15.66
CA THR A 28 22.50 22.92 14.54
C THR A 28 21.37 23.94 14.35
N LEU A 29 20.12 23.49 14.22
CA LEU A 29 18.97 24.39 14.04
C LEU A 29 18.78 25.34 15.25
N PRO A 30 18.80 24.86 16.51
CA PRO A 30 18.68 25.75 17.67
C PRO A 30 19.77 26.82 17.74
N LEU A 31 21.01 26.47 17.41
CA LEU A 31 22.13 27.41 17.36
C LEU A 31 22.01 28.43 16.22
N MET A 32 21.38 28.07 15.10
CA MET A 32 21.09 28.99 14.00
C MET A 32 19.98 29.97 14.37
N VAL A 33 18.86 29.46 14.89
CA VAL A 33 17.66 30.25 15.19
C VAL A 33 17.89 31.17 16.39
N PHE A 34 18.28 30.60 17.54
CA PHE A 34 18.39 31.36 18.79
C PHE A 34 19.80 31.91 19.04
N GLY A 35 20.82 31.18 18.60
CA GLY A 35 22.20 31.63 18.70
C GLY A 35 22.65 32.57 17.58
N GLN A 36 21.78 32.83 16.59
CA GLN A 36 22.03 33.61 15.38
C GLN A 36 23.33 33.21 14.65
N LYS A 37 23.73 31.94 14.75
CA LYS A 37 24.97 31.44 14.14
C LYS A 37 24.74 31.05 12.69
N LYS A 38 25.70 31.37 11.82
CA LYS A 38 25.74 30.84 10.44
C LYS A 38 25.83 29.31 10.45
N THR A 39 25.23 28.65 9.46
CA THR A 39 25.07 27.18 9.35
C THR A 39 26.35 26.41 9.65
N ARG A 40 27.47 26.72 8.97
CA ARG A 40 28.76 26.01 9.17
C ARG A 40 29.27 26.14 10.62
N THR A 41 29.11 27.30 11.23
CA THR A 41 29.53 27.54 12.62
C THR A 41 28.63 26.79 13.60
N ALA A 42 27.32 26.77 13.35
CA ALA A 42 26.36 26.02 14.14
C ALA A 42 26.63 24.50 14.09
N MET A 43 26.89 23.95 12.90
CA MET A 43 27.25 22.52 12.73
C MET A 43 28.52 22.15 13.47
N LYS A 44 29.60 22.94 13.32
CA LYS A 44 30.87 22.71 14.06
C LYS A 44 30.65 22.75 15.57
N LYS A 45 29.85 23.70 16.06
CA LYS A 45 29.57 23.83 17.49
C LYS A 45 28.68 22.69 18.00
N SER A 46 27.66 22.28 17.25
CA SER A 46 26.85 21.08 17.56
C SER A 46 27.73 19.84 17.69
N TRP A 47 28.66 19.64 16.74
CA TRP A 47 29.60 18.52 16.74
C TRP A 47 30.52 18.50 17.97
N GLN A 48 30.97 19.69 18.40
CA GLN A 48 31.78 19.84 19.62
C GLN A 48 30.97 19.55 20.89
N LEU A 49 29.75 20.07 20.99
CA LEU A 49 28.88 19.89 22.15
C LEU A 49 28.48 18.42 22.34
N THR A 50 28.33 17.68 21.24
CA THR A 50 27.99 16.25 21.23
C THR A 50 29.23 15.34 21.33
N LYS A 51 30.45 15.89 21.52
CA LYS A 51 31.67 15.08 21.68
C LYS A 51 31.76 14.39 23.05
N ASN A 52 31.15 14.97 24.08
CA ASN A 52 31.25 14.48 25.46
C ASN A 52 30.10 13.52 25.81
N ALA A 53 30.33 12.49 26.63
CA ALA A 53 29.34 11.45 26.98
C ALA A 53 27.99 11.95 27.55
N LYS A 54 27.86 13.24 27.88
CA LYS A 54 26.60 13.87 28.33
C LYS A 54 25.50 13.90 27.25
N TRP A 55 25.80 13.72 25.96
CA TRP A 55 24.76 13.60 24.92
C TRP A 55 23.93 12.33 25.05
N TRP A 56 24.49 11.26 25.61
CA TRP A 56 23.75 10.02 25.86
C TRP A 56 22.59 10.25 26.83
N ALA A 57 22.75 11.14 27.82
CA ALA A 57 21.66 11.50 28.73
C ALA A 57 20.50 12.22 28.04
N ILE A 58 20.76 12.99 26.97
CA ILE A 58 19.72 13.65 26.17
C ILE A 58 18.94 12.61 25.38
N ILE A 59 19.65 11.71 24.69
CA ILE A 59 19.01 10.63 23.94
C ILE A 59 18.19 9.73 24.85
N LEU A 60 18.74 9.35 26.00
CA LEU A 60 18.02 8.53 26.97
C LEU A 60 16.72 9.20 27.41
N ARG A 61 16.72 10.52 27.66
CA ARG A 61 15.49 11.28 27.97
C ARG A 61 14.50 11.30 26.81
N LEU A 62 14.97 11.45 25.57
CA LEU A 62 14.11 11.38 24.39
C LEU A 62 13.49 9.98 24.21
N ILE A 63 14.26 8.92 24.44
CA ILE A 63 13.77 7.53 24.43
C ILE A 63 12.73 7.32 25.54
N ILE A 64 13.01 7.78 26.76
CA ILE A 64 12.08 7.69 27.90
C ILE A 64 10.76 8.39 27.58
N ILE A 65 10.80 9.59 27.00
CA ILE A 65 9.59 10.29 26.55
C ILE A 65 8.87 9.51 25.46
N GLY A 66 9.60 8.96 24.49
CA GLY A 66 9.01 8.10 23.46
C GLY A 66 8.25 6.92 24.07
N ILE A 67 8.87 6.18 24.99
CA ILE A 67 8.23 5.06 25.70
C ILE A 67 7.01 5.53 26.50
N PHE A 68 7.13 6.64 27.21
CA PHE A 68 6.05 7.21 28.01
C PHE A 68 4.84 7.64 27.15
N VAL A 69 5.11 8.31 26.02
CA VAL A 69 4.09 8.69 25.03
C VAL A 69 3.41 7.46 24.45
N SER A 70 4.17 6.44 24.05
CA SER A 70 3.61 5.19 23.55
C SER A 70 2.72 4.49 24.58
N ALA A 71 3.12 4.48 25.85
CA ALA A 71 2.32 3.91 26.93
C ALA A 71 1.01 4.69 27.16
N ILE A 72 1.07 6.03 27.19
CA ILE A 72 -0.13 6.89 27.29
C ILE A 72 -1.08 6.63 26.13
N LEU A 73 -0.57 6.63 24.90
CA LEU A 73 -1.38 6.42 23.70
C LEU A 73 -1.99 5.01 23.69
N ALA A 74 -1.23 3.98 24.07
CA ALA A 74 -1.75 2.62 24.15
C ALA A 74 -2.91 2.50 25.16
N ILE A 75 -2.76 3.07 26.36
CA ILE A 75 -3.82 3.09 27.38
C ILE A 75 -5.04 3.86 26.87
N PHE A 76 -4.81 5.03 26.27
CA PHE A 76 -5.87 5.86 25.71
C PHE A 76 -6.66 5.14 24.60
N TYR A 77 -5.96 4.51 23.66
CA TYR A 77 -6.57 3.74 22.58
C TYR A 77 -7.36 2.53 23.09
N LEU A 78 -6.80 1.77 24.04
CA LEU A 78 -7.49 0.63 24.65
C LEU A 78 -8.75 1.07 25.39
N ALA A 79 -8.71 2.21 26.07
CA ALA A 79 -9.90 2.76 26.75
C ALA A 79 -10.99 3.16 25.75
N VAL A 80 -10.66 3.91 24.70
CA VAL A 80 -11.64 4.32 23.68
C VAL A 80 -12.19 3.11 22.91
N TYR A 81 -11.32 2.15 22.56
CA TYR A 81 -11.73 0.90 21.92
C TYR A 81 -12.67 0.08 22.81
N GLY A 82 -12.32 -0.12 24.09
CA GLY A 82 -13.16 -0.86 25.03
C GLY A 82 -14.52 -0.20 25.26
N LEU A 83 -14.57 1.14 25.28
CA LEU A 83 -15.82 1.89 25.32
C LEU A 83 -16.67 1.64 24.07
N GLN A 84 -16.07 1.72 22.87
CA GLN A 84 -16.80 1.44 21.63
C GLN A 84 -17.29 0.00 21.57
N LEU A 85 -16.48 -0.97 21.98
CA LEU A 85 -16.87 -2.38 22.02
C LEU A 85 -18.08 -2.58 22.95
N GLY A 86 -18.11 -1.91 24.10
CA GLY A 86 -19.26 -1.89 24.98
C GLY A 86 -20.52 -1.35 24.30
N TRP A 87 -20.40 -0.27 23.53
CA TRP A 87 -21.52 0.32 22.78
C TRP A 87 -22.03 -0.59 21.65
N ASP A 88 -21.12 -1.26 20.94
CA ASP A 88 -21.47 -2.18 19.84
C ASP A 88 -22.27 -3.41 20.34
N LEU A 89 -22.07 -3.82 21.60
CA LEU A 89 -22.75 -4.97 22.22
C LEU A 89 -24.13 -4.63 22.79
N LEU A 90 -24.47 -3.35 22.96
CA LEU A 90 -25.74 -2.95 23.57
C LEU A 90 -26.89 -3.03 22.55
N PRO A 91 -27.95 -3.84 22.80
CA PRO A 91 -29.10 -3.91 21.90
C PRO A 91 -29.93 -2.62 21.99
N GLY A 92 -30.10 -1.88 20.89
CA GLY A 92 -31.03 -0.74 20.83
C GLY A 92 -30.65 0.41 19.89
N LYS A 93 -31.59 1.38 19.78
CA LYS A 93 -31.61 2.56 18.89
C LYS A 93 -30.56 3.64 19.19
N TYR A 94 -29.43 3.32 19.83
CA TYR A 94 -28.38 4.31 20.03
C TYR A 94 -27.71 4.61 18.69
N PRO A 95 -27.31 5.86 18.41
CA PRO A 95 -26.60 6.17 17.18
C PRO A 95 -25.15 5.70 17.34
N VAL A 96 -24.92 4.38 17.31
CA VAL A 96 -23.60 3.75 17.49
C VAL A 96 -22.58 4.34 16.51
N LEU A 97 -23.03 4.68 15.29
CA LEU A 97 -22.24 5.43 14.31
C LEU A 97 -21.79 6.81 14.82
N VAL A 98 -22.68 7.58 15.45
CA VAL A 98 -22.34 8.91 16.00
C VAL A 98 -21.31 8.77 17.12
N LEU A 99 -21.48 7.77 18.00
CA LEU A 99 -20.51 7.47 19.04
C LEU A 99 -19.15 7.05 18.46
N ALA A 100 -19.15 6.24 17.40
CA ALA A 100 -17.94 5.85 16.69
C ALA A 100 -17.23 7.04 16.04
N ILE A 101 -17.97 7.97 15.42
CA ILE A 101 -17.42 9.21 14.86
C ILE A 101 -16.76 10.04 15.98
N ILE A 102 -17.43 10.20 17.12
CA ILE A 102 -16.89 10.93 18.28
C ILE A 102 -15.61 10.25 18.80
N ASN A 103 -15.65 8.93 19.00
CA ASN A 103 -14.51 8.16 19.51
C ASN A 103 -13.31 8.21 18.55
N LEU A 104 -13.55 8.11 17.24
CA LEU A 104 -12.50 8.21 16.24
C LEU A 104 -11.91 9.64 16.16
N SER A 105 -12.76 10.68 16.22
CA SER A 105 -12.29 12.07 16.31
C SER A 105 -11.48 12.33 17.59
N LEU A 106 -11.89 11.72 18.71
CA LEU A 106 -11.16 11.79 19.98
C LEU A 106 -9.78 11.13 19.89
N ILE A 107 -9.69 9.97 19.24
CA ILE A 107 -8.40 9.30 18.94
C ILE A 107 -7.52 10.17 18.06
N GLN A 108 -8.08 10.78 17.00
CA GLN A 108 -7.31 11.62 16.09
C GLN A 108 -6.74 12.83 16.80
N ILE A 109 -7.64 13.68 17.34
CA ILE A 109 -7.28 14.96 17.97
C ILE A 109 -6.47 14.73 19.24
N GLY A 110 -6.87 13.76 20.07
CA GLY A 110 -6.18 13.44 21.32
C GLY A 110 -4.72 13.05 21.10
N SER A 111 -4.45 12.20 20.09
CA SER A 111 -3.07 11.83 19.79
C SER A 111 -2.25 12.97 19.22
N GLU A 112 -2.82 13.81 18.35
CA GLU A 112 -2.11 15.00 17.86
C GLU A 112 -1.70 15.92 19.02
N LEU A 113 -2.59 16.12 20.01
CA LEU A 113 -2.26 16.90 21.20
C LEU A 113 -1.13 16.27 22.03
N VAL A 114 -1.13 14.95 22.19
CA VAL A 114 -0.05 14.22 22.86
C VAL A 114 1.27 14.36 22.08
N PHE A 115 1.25 14.26 20.76
CA PHE A 115 2.44 14.43 19.92
C PHE A 115 2.96 15.87 19.93
N ILE A 116 2.08 16.88 19.91
CA ILE A 116 2.45 18.29 20.06
C ILE A 116 3.13 18.50 21.42
N TRP A 117 2.51 18.02 22.50
CA TRP A 117 3.10 18.09 23.84
C TRP A 117 4.47 17.41 23.90
N ALA A 118 4.56 16.17 23.41
CA ALA A 118 5.81 15.42 23.37
C ALA A 118 6.90 16.16 22.58
N SER A 119 6.55 16.73 21.42
CA SER A 119 7.46 17.50 20.58
C SER A 119 7.99 18.74 21.31
N VAL A 120 7.12 19.46 22.03
CA VAL A 120 7.53 20.62 22.85
C VAL A 120 8.50 20.18 23.95
N ILE A 121 8.20 19.10 24.69
CA ILE A 121 9.08 18.58 25.74
C ILE A 121 10.44 18.12 25.15
N SER A 122 10.42 17.43 24.00
CA SER A 122 11.63 17.03 23.29
C SER A 122 12.49 18.23 22.90
N LEU A 123 11.88 19.31 22.39
CA LEU A 123 12.59 20.56 22.08
C LEU A 123 13.18 21.19 23.35
N LEU A 124 12.44 21.25 24.46
CA LEU A 124 12.93 21.77 25.73
C LEU A 124 14.14 20.98 26.25
N ILE A 125 14.13 19.66 26.10
CA ILE A 125 15.27 18.80 26.46
C ILE A 125 16.49 19.07 25.58
N ILE A 126 16.29 19.28 24.28
CA ILE A 126 17.37 19.65 23.35
C ILE A 126 17.89 21.05 23.67
N PHE A 127 17.06 21.97 24.16
CA PHE A 127 17.48 23.35 24.40
C PHE A 127 18.14 23.54 25.77
N ALA A 128 17.79 22.73 26.77
CA ALA A 128 18.31 22.85 28.14
C ALA A 128 19.85 22.94 28.23
N PRO A 129 20.67 22.19 27.47
CA PRO A 129 22.13 22.30 27.52
C PRO A 129 22.69 23.58 26.89
N LEU A 130 21.92 24.26 26.03
CA LEU A 130 22.39 25.39 25.25
C LEU A 130 22.42 26.70 26.04
N LYS A 131 21.77 26.75 27.23
CA LYS A 131 21.69 27.94 28.09
C LYS A 131 21.42 29.22 27.28
N ILE A 132 20.50 29.12 26.33
CA ILE A 132 20.12 30.24 25.46
C ILE A 132 19.54 31.32 26.36
N THR A 133 20.16 32.49 26.35
CA THR A 133 19.61 33.68 27.01
C THR A 133 18.33 34.06 26.28
N PRO A 134 17.20 34.27 26.96
CA PRO A 134 15.99 34.75 26.30
C PRO A 134 16.34 36.01 25.53
N ILE A 135 15.91 36.08 24.27
CA ILE A 135 15.95 37.31 23.48
C ILE A 135 15.26 38.36 24.36
N ASN A 136 15.92 39.50 24.62
CA ASN A 136 15.33 40.59 25.39
C ASN A 136 13.89 40.77 24.91
N GLU A 137 12.93 40.48 25.78
CA GLU A 137 11.52 40.67 25.48
C GLU A 137 11.32 42.16 25.27
N ALA A 138 11.39 42.60 24.00
CA ALA A 138 10.63 43.76 23.59
C ALA A 138 9.19 43.38 23.93
N THR A 139 8.69 43.95 25.03
CA THR A 139 7.31 43.85 25.48
C THR A 139 6.43 44.63 24.50
N GLU A 140 6.47 44.26 23.23
CA GLU A 140 5.35 44.55 22.35
C GLU A 140 4.18 43.75 22.91
N LYS A 141 3.27 44.46 23.58
CA LYS A 141 1.95 43.94 23.89
C LYS A 141 1.35 43.49 22.57
N MET A 142 1.43 42.19 22.26
CA MET A 142 0.69 41.60 21.17
C MET A 142 -0.76 42.08 21.32
N PRO A 143 -1.41 42.61 20.26
CA PRO A 143 -2.80 43.00 20.34
C PRO A 143 -3.64 41.73 20.51
N ALA A 144 -3.80 41.31 21.75
CA ALA A 144 -4.63 40.18 22.11
C ALA A 144 -6.05 40.68 22.33
N GLY A 145 -7.00 39.98 21.73
CA GLY A 145 -8.36 40.09 22.21
C GLY A 145 -9.31 39.21 21.44
N LYS A 146 -9.58 39.56 20.18
CA LYS A 146 -10.68 38.99 19.40
C LYS A 146 -10.23 38.38 18.08
N ILE A 147 -9.56 39.12 17.21
CA ILE A 147 -9.21 38.64 15.85
C ILE A 147 -8.44 37.32 15.89
N LEU A 148 -7.37 37.23 16.69
CA LEU A 148 -6.59 36.00 16.84
C LEU A 148 -7.43 34.85 17.41
N LYS A 149 -8.27 35.12 18.43
CA LYS A 149 -9.15 34.10 19.03
C LYS A 149 -10.19 33.60 18.04
N THR A 150 -10.78 34.51 17.27
CA THR A 150 -11.73 34.19 16.19
C THR A 150 -11.04 33.38 15.11
N PHE A 151 -9.86 33.78 14.65
CA PHE A 151 -9.08 33.02 13.67
C PHE A 151 -8.74 31.61 14.16
N THR A 152 -8.23 31.46 15.39
CA THR A 152 -7.94 30.16 15.97
C THR A 152 -9.19 29.30 16.12
N ALA A 153 -10.32 29.89 16.51
CA ALA A 153 -11.59 29.18 16.64
C ALA A 153 -12.12 28.72 15.27
N VAL A 154 -12.00 29.55 14.23
CA VAL A 154 -12.38 29.19 12.86
C VAL A 154 -11.50 28.05 12.34
N VAL A 155 -10.18 28.14 12.49
CA VAL A 155 -9.25 27.09 12.06
C VAL A 155 -9.53 25.78 12.81
N PHE A 156 -9.71 25.84 14.14
CA PHE A 156 -10.06 24.66 14.93
C PHE A 156 -11.41 24.07 14.50
N GLY A 157 -12.42 24.92 14.27
CA GLY A 157 -13.72 24.50 13.74
C GLY A 157 -13.61 23.79 12.40
N LEU A 158 -12.79 24.30 11.47
CA LEU A 158 -12.52 23.66 10.18
C LEU A 158 -11.84 22.30 10.34
N ILE A 159 -10.87 22.17 11.25
CA ILE A 159 -10.21 20.89 11.55
C ILE A 159 -11.22 19.87 12.09
N VAL A 160 -12.06 20.27 13.03
CA VAL A 160 -13.10 19.39 13.60
C VAL A 160 -14.11 18.97 12.53
N VAL A 161 -14.60 19.91 11.72
CA VAL A 161 -15.53 19.60 10.62
C VAL A 161 -14.89 18.64 9.63
N THR A 162 -13.65 18.90 9.22
CA THR A 162 -12.92 18.01 8.30
C THR A 162 -12.74 16.62 8.90
N SER A 163 -12.30 16.52 10.16
CA SER A 163 -12.17 15.24 10.89
C SER A 163 -13.50 14.49 10.95
N VAL A 164 -14.60 15.16 11.26
CA VAL A 164 -15.93 14.53 11.31
C VAL A 164 -16.35 14.02 9.94
N VAL A 165 -16.17 14.81 8.88
CA VAL A 165 -16.49 14.39 7.51
C VAL A 165 -15.64 13.19 7.09
N THR A 166 -14.33 13.22 7.31
CA THR A 166 -13.44 12.09 6.99
C THR A 166 -13.80 10.84 7.80
N ASN A 167 -14.22 11.00 9.05
CA ASN A 167 -14.62 9.89 9.90
C ASN A 167 -15.96 9.29 9.47
N ILE A 168 -16.90 10.11 9.00
CA ILE A 168 -18.13 9.60 8.37
C ILE A 168 -17.79 8.80 7.12
N LEU A 169 -16.94 9.34 6.23
CA LEU A 169 -16.52 8.65 5.01
C LEU A 169 -15.81 7.33 5.31
N TYR A 170 -14.90 7.30 6.28
CA TYR A 170 -14.22 6.09 6.71
C TYR A 170 -15.18 5.07 7.32
N LEU A 171 -15.99 5.47 8.30
CA LEU A 171 -16.84 4.55 9.05
C LEU A 171 -18.03 4.04 8.23
N VAL A 172 -18.52 4.80 7.26
CA VAL A 172 -19.65 4.41 6.39
C VAL A 172 -19.16 3.79 5.07
N GLY A 173 -18.13 4.37 4.45
CA GLY A 173 -17.63 3.99 3.13
C GLY A 173 -17.08 2.56 3.04
N VAL A 174 -16.54 2.07 4.17
CA VAL A 174 -16.09 0.67 4.35
C VAL A 174 -17.15 -0.38 3.97
N ASN A 175 -18.44 -0.05 3.98
CA ASN A 175 -19.51 -0.98 3.61
C ASN A 175 -20.00 -0.89 2.16
N SER A 176 -19.45 0.03 1.35
CA SER A 176 -20.11 0.41 0.09
C SER A 176 -19.96 -0.64 -1.02
N HIS A 177 -18.79 -1.28 -1.18
CA HIS A 177 -18.57 -2.31 -2.20
C HIS A 177 -17.53 -3.36 -1.74
N ALA A 178 -17.82 -4.64 -1.94
CA ALA A 178 -16.79 -5.68 -1.78
C ALA A 178 -15.75 -5.54 -2.89
N PRO A 179 -14.45 -5.70 -2.60
CA PRO A 179 -13.44 -5.73 -3.63
C PRO A 179 -13.67 -6.95 -4.54
N VAL A 180 -13.31 -6.82 -5.81
CA VAL A 180 -13.27 -7.97 -6.71
C VAL A 180 -12.16 -8.93 -6.26
N VAL A 181 -12.42 -10.23 -6.34
CA VAL A 181 -11.43 -11.27 -6.02
C VAL A 181 -10.76 -11.72 -7.31
N ILE A 182 -9.44 -11.58 -7.35
CA ILE A 182 -8.62 -11.88 -8.52
C ILE A 182 -7.66 -13.01 -8.15
N SER A 183 -7.83 -14.17 -8.79
CA SER A 183 -6.93 -15.32 -8.60
C SER A 183 -5.61 -15.05 -9.32
N HIS A 184 -4.53 -14.89 -8.56
CA HIS A 184 -3.19 -14.70 -9.09
C HIS A 184 -2.73 -15.97 -9.82
N ARG A 185 -2.34 -15.82 -11.09
CA ARG A 185 -1.89 -16.90 -11.98
C ARG A 185 -2.83 -18.10 -12.09
N GLY A 186 -4.11 -17.92 -11.77
CA GLY A 186 -5.15 -18.94 -11.84
C GLY A 186 -5.09 -20.05 -10.78
N VAL A 187 -4.38 -19.84 -9.67
CA VAL A 187 -4.34 -20.80 -8.56
C VAL A 187 -5.20 -20.36 -7.37
N ASP A 188 -5.57 -21.35 -6.55
CA ASP A 188 -6.10 -21.15 -5.20
C ASP A 188 -5.43 -22.15 -4.26
N ASP A 189 -4.66 -21.65 -3.31
CA ASP A 189 -3.93 -22.41 -2.29
C ASP A 189 -3.21 -23.66 -2.82
N LYS A 190 -2.31 -23.44 -3.79
CA LYS A 190 -1.45 -24.50 -4.38
C LYS A 190 -2.22 -25.63 -5.05
N ASN A 191 -3.46 -25.39 -5.47
CA ASN A 191 -4.31 -26.40 -6.12
C ASN A 191 -3.83 -26.87 -7.50
N GLY A 192 -2.75 -26.33 -8.05
CA GLY A 192 -2.20 -26.71 -9.33
C GLY A 192 -1.00 -25.87 -9.71
N VAL A 193 -0.50 -26.10 -10.92
CA VAL A 193 0.58 -25.31 -11.49
C VAL A 193 0.02 -23.98 -12.01
N GLN A 194 0.67 -22.88 -11.68
CA GLN A 194 0.33 -21.54 -12.17
C GLN A 194 0.17 -21.48 -13.69
N ASN A 195 -0.73 -20.63 -14.18
CA ASN A 195 -0.93 -20.35 -15.61
C ASN A 195 -1.26 -21.60 -16.47
N THR A 196 -1.97 -22.59 -15.93
CA THR A 196 -2.35 -23.83 -16.65
C THR A 196 -3.87 -24.01 -16.76
N LEU A 197 -4.31 -24.89 -17.67
CA LEU A 197 -5.74 -25.17 -17.84
C LEU A 197 -6.29 -25.96 -16.65
N GLU A 198 -5.45 -26.79 -16.03
CA GLU A 198 -5.77 -27.61 -14.89
C GLU A 198 -6.03 -26.74 -13.64
N SER A 199 -5.17 -25.77 -13.36
CA SER A 199 -5.40 -24.80 -12.27
C SER A 199 -6.61 -23.92 -12.57
N LEU A 200 -6.74 -23.38 -13.78
CA LEU A 200 -7.92 -22.62 -14.19
C LEU A 200 -9.24 -23.37 -13.92
N ARG A 201 -9.34 -24.63 -14.35
CA ARG A 201 -10.55 -25.45 -14.15
C ARG A 201 -10.86 -25.72 -12.69
N LYS A 202 -9.82 -25.84 -11.84
CA LYS A 202 -10.00 -26.02 -10.39
C LYS A 202 -10.44 -24.70 -9.76
N THR A 203 -9.70 -23.62 -9.99
CA THR A 203 -9.93 -22.32 -9.36
C THR A 203 -11.22 -21.64 -9.81
N ALA A 204 -11.66 -21.84 -11.06
CA ALA A 204 -12.94 -21.32 -11.54
C ALA A 204 -14.15 -21.85 -10.73
N LYS A 205 -14.01 -22.99 -10.03
CA LYS A 205 -15.06 -23.51 -9.13
C LYS A 205 -15.28 -22.61 -7.91
N GLU A 206 -14.24 -21.92 -7.47
CA GLU A 206 -14.31 -20.93 -6.40
C GLU A 206 -14.94 -19.62 -6.87
N LYS A 207 -15.19 -19.45 -8.18
CA LYS A 207 -15.82 -18.28 -8.79
C LYS A 207 -15.13 -16.96 -8.37
N PRO A 208 -13.83 -16.78 -8.62
CA PRO A 208 -13.21 -15.46 -8.54
C PRO A 208 -13.79 -14.56 -9.64
N ASP A 209 -13.82 -13.25 -9.40
CA ASP A 209 -14.30 -12.27 -10.38
C ASP A 209 -13.39 -12.25 -11.61
N TYR A 210 -12.08 -12.38 -11.40
CA TYR A 210 -11.09 -12.54 -12.46
C TYR A 210 -10.06 -13.63 -12.11
N VAL A 211 -9.49 -14.23 -13.15
CA VAL A 211 -8.24 -14.99 -13.06
C VAL A 211 -7.16 -14.16 -13.75
N GLU A 212 -6.12 -13.81 -12.99
CA GLU A 212 -4.94 -13.14 -13.50
C GLU A 212 -4.03 -14.15 -14.21
N ILE A 213 -3.48 -13.73 -15.35
CA ILE A 213 -2.55 -14.54 -16.16
C ILE A 213 -1.44 -13.69 -16.76
N ASP A 214 -0.30 -14.32 -16.98
CA ASP A 214 0.88 -13.66 -17.55
C ASP A 214 1.15 -14.11 -18.98
N LEU A 215 1.31 -13.17 -19.91
CA LEU A 215 1.61 -13.43 -21.32
C LEU A 215 3.01 -13.00 -21.70
N HIS A 216 3.72 -13.87 -22.43
CA HIS A 216 4.95 -13.54 -23.15
C HIS A 216 4.79 -13.78 -24.65
N GLU A 217 5.48 -12.97 -25.46
CA GLU A 217 5.62 -13.23 -26.90
C GLU A 217 6.62 -14.37 -27.16
N THR A 218 6.24 -15.31 -28.02
CA THR A 218 7.09 -16.43 -28.43
C THR A 218 7.96 -16.07 -29.64
N ARG A 219 8.94 -16.93 -29.95
CA ARG A 219 9.83 -16.74 -31.13
C ARG A 219 9.06 -16.54 -32.44
N ASP A 220 7.97 -17.30 -32.61
CA ASP A 220 7.06 -17.27 -33.75
C ASP A 220 5.89 -16.28 -33.59
N LYS A 221 6.07 -15.28 -32.71
CA LYS A 221 5.18 -14.11 -32.55
C LYS A 221 3.75 -14.47 -32.16
N GLN A 222 3.61 -15.58 -31.43
CA GLN A 222 2.40 -16.00 -30.73
C GLN A 222 2.50 -15.67 -29.24
N PHE A 223 1.49 -16.01 -28.44
CA PHE A 223 1.47 -15.76 -27.00
C PHE A 223 1.38 -17.06 -26.19
N ILE A 224 2.28 -17.22 -25.23
CA ILE A 224 2.29 -18.30 -24.24
C ILE A 224 1.88 -17.74 -22.87
N VAL A 225 1.19 -18.56 -22.06
CA VAL A 225 0.81 -18.19 -20.69
C VAL A 225 1.87 -18.71 -19.71
N VAL A 226 2.69 -17.82 -19.13
CA VAL A 226 3.74 -18.14 -18.15
C VAL A 226 4.24 -16.86 -17.47
N HIS A 227 4.57 -16.90 -16.18
CA HIS A 227 5.00 -15.71 -15.43
C HIS A 227 6.46 -15.31 -15.71
N ASP A 228 7.40 -16.22 -15.42
CA ASP A 228 8.83 -15.92 -15.44
C ASP A 228 9.37 -15.89 -16.89
N ASP A 229 10.25 -14.93 -17.17
CA ASP A 229 10.98 -14.86 -18.45
C ASP A 229 11.95 -16.05 -18.64
N ASN A 230 12.43 -16.66 -17.56
CA ASN A 230 13.26 -17.88 -17.64
C ASN A 230 12.48 -19.12 -17.19
N LEU A 231 12.40 -20.12 -18.07
CA LEU A 231 11.64 -21.35 -17.86
C LEU A 231 12.31 -22.36 -16.92
N GLN A 232 13.56 -22.13 -16.50
CA GLN A 232 14.35 -23.10 -15.72
C GLN A 232 13.66 -23.49 -14.41
N LYS A 233 13.08 -22.50 -13.70
CA LYS A 233 12.47 -22.74 -12.40
C LYS A 233 11.22 -23.61 -12.53
N LEU A 234 10.37 -23.31 -13.52
CA LEU A 234 9.06 -23.93 -13.66
C LEU A 234 9.12 -25.24 -14.45
N THR A 235 9.97 -25.34 -15.48
CA THR A 235 10.00 -26.50 -16.40
C THR A 235 11.33 -27.25 -16.44
N GLY A 236 12.36 -26.75 -15.75
CA GLY A 236 13.72 -27.31 -15.80
C GLY A 236 14.50 -26.99 -17.07
N VAL A 237 13.96 -26.15 -17.97
CA VAL A 237 14.59 -25.79 -19.26
C VAL A 237 15.16 -24.38 -19.16
N ASN A 238 16.48 -24.23 -19.27
CA ASN A 238 17.15 -22.92 -19.25
C ASN A 238 17.00 -22.18 -20.59
N LYS A 239 15.80 -21.70 -20.88
CA LYS A 239 15.46 -20.86 -22.04
C LYS A 239 14.38 -19.86 -21.66
N THR A 240 14.21 -18.84 -22.49
CA THR A 240 13.12 -17.87 -22.42
C THR A 240 11.99 -18.19 -23.43
N PRO A 241 10.77 -17.68 -23.23
CA PRO A 241 9.69 -17.77 -24.22
C PRO A 241 10.09 -17.26 -25.61
N SER A 242 10.88 -16.19 -25.68
CA SER A 242 11.30 -15.56 -26.94
C SER A 242 12.25 -16.43 -27.79
N GLU A 243 12.89 -17.45 -27.19
CA GLU A 243 13.83 -18.36 -27.88
C GLU A 243 13.17 -19.60 -28.51
N LEU A 244 11.91 -19.87 -28.16
CA LEU A 244 11.18 -21.08 -28.55
C LEU A 244 9.90 -20.74 -29.31
N THR A 245 9.51 -21.60 -30.25
CA THR A 245 8.18 -21.48 -30.88
C THR A 245 7.09 -21.93 -29.92
N LEU A 246 5.86 -21.45 -30.14
CA LEU A 246 4.71 -21.87 -29.34
C LEU A 246 4.57 -23.41 -29.31
N LYS A 247 4.76 -24.07 -30.46
CA LYS A 247 4.72 -25.54 -30.57
C LYS A 247 5.78 -26.25 -29.73
N GLN A 248 6.94 -25.62 -29.52
CA GLN A 248 7.98 -26.15 -28.64
C GLN A 248 7.63 -25.91 -27.17
N LEU A 249 7.15 -24.71 -26.84
CA LEU A 249 6.75 -24.32 -25.48
C LEU A 249 5.62 -25.20 -24.94
N THR A 250 4.57 -25.44 -25.71
CA THR A 250 3.42 -26.27 -25.28
C THR A 250 3.75 -27.76 -25.08
N LYS A 251 4.97 -28.19 -25.43
CA LYS A 251 5.46 -29.55 -25.11
C LYS A 251 6.13 -29.62 -23.74
N LEU A 252 6.55 -28.49 -23.17
CA LEU A 252 7.22 -28.44 -21.88
C LEU A 252 6.21 -28.75 -20.76
N THR A 253 6.69 -29.46 -19.74
CA THR A 253 5.94 -29.74 -18.51
C THR A 253 6.41 -28.77 -17.44
N ALA A 254 5.49 -27.98 -16.91
CA ALA A 254 5.67 -27.16 -15.73
C ALA A 254 5.42 -27.98 -14.46
N LYS A 255 6.19 -27.72 -13.41
CA LYS A 255 6.10 -28.40 -12.11
C LYS A 255 6.10 -27.37 -10.98
N GLU A 256 5.14 -27.48 -10.08
CA GLU A 256 4.98 -26.57 -8.95
C GLU A 256 4.11 -27.24 -7.89
N ASP A 257 4.45 -27.08 -6.60
CA ASP A 257 3.68 -27.61 -5.47
C ASP A 257 3.24 -29.08 -5.60
N GLY A 258 4.11 -29.93 -6.14
CA GLY A 258 3.83 -31.37 -6.35
C GLY A 258 2.89 -31.69 -7.52
N HIS A 259 2.49 -30.68 -8.29
CA HIS A 259 1.67 -30.81 -9.49
C HIS A 259 2.51 -30.71 -10.75
N GLU A 260 2.01 -31.29 -11.84
CA GLU A 260 2.58 -31.18 -13.17
C GLU A 260 1.50 -30.86 -14.19
N ALA A 261 1.80 -29.97 -15.14
CA ALA A 261 0.89 -29.61 -16.23
C ALA A 261 1.68 -29.10 -17.44
N LYS A 262 1.08 -29.10 -18.63
CA LYS A 262 1.72 -28.55 -19.83
C LYS A 262 1.60 -27.03 -19.85
N LEU A 263 2.63 -26.35 -20.36
CA LEU A 263 2.48 -24.95 -20.75
C LEU A 263 1.42 -24.83 -21.83
N VAL A 264 0.72 -23.70 -21.86
CA VAL A 264 -0.47 -23.52 -22.69
C VAL A 264 -0.39 -22.20 -23.47
N SER A 265 -0.88 -22.25 -24.71
CA SER A 265 -1.04 -21.05 -25.53
C SER A 265 -2.14 -20.15 -24.99
N PHE A 266 -2.02 -18.84 -25.20
CA PHE A 266 -3.09 -17.93 -24.81
C PHE A 266 -4.42 -18.26 -25.51
N ASP A 267 -4.39 -18.69 -26.78
CA ASP A 267 -5.60 -19.11 -27.51
C ASP A 267 -6.36 -20.24 -26.79
N ASN A 268 -5.64 -21.25 -26.29
CA ASN A 268 -6.25 -22.37 -25.59
C ASN A 268 -6.74 -21.97 -24.20
N TYR A 269 -5.98 -21.14 -23.49
CA TYR A 269 -6.37 -20.61 -22.19
C TYR A 269 -7.63 -19.75 -22.29
N LEU A 270 -7.66 -18.84 -23.26
CA LEU A 270 -8.80 -17.96 -23.56
C LEU A 270 -10.06 -18.75 -23.89
N LYS A 271 -9.94 -19.78 -24.73
CA LYS A 271 -11.04 -20.67 -25.08
C LYS A 271 -11.59 -21.40 -23.86
N GLU A 272 -10.72 -21.88 -22.97
CA GLU A 272 -11.14 -22.55 -21.75
C GLU A 272 -11.79 -21.58 -20.76
N ALA A 273 -11.26 -20.38 -20.60
CA ALA A 273 -11.85 -19.33 -19.76
C ALA A 273 -13.26 -18.96 -20.25
N GLN A 274 -13.46 -18.83 -21.57
CA GLN A 274 -14.78 -18.61 -22.17
C GLN A 274 -15.73 -19.78 -21.90
N ARG A 275 -15.26 -21.03 -22.04
CA ARG A 275 -16.06 -22.23 -21.74
C ARG A 275 -16.51 -22.28 -20.28
N LEU A 276 -15.67 -21.78 -19.37
CA LEU A 276 -15.94 -21.70 -17.93
C LEU A 276 -16.70 -20.42 -17.53
N ASN A 277 -16.94 -19.49 -18.46
CA ASN A 277 -17.45 -18.15 -18.18
C ASN A 277 -16.62 -17.39 -17.12
N GLN A 278 -15.30 -17.59 -17.13
CA GLN A 278 -14.35 -16.94 -16.23
C GLN A 278 -13.75 -15.70 -16.92
N LYS A 279 -13.75 -14.55 -16.24
CA LYS A 279 -13.06 -13.35 -16.74
C LYS A 279 -11.58 -13.41 -16.45
N LEU A 280 -10.80 -12.74 -17.30
CA LEU A 280 -9.35 -12.68 -17.21
C LEU A 280 -8.87 -11.25 -16.91
N LEU A 281 -7.85 -11.16 -16.05
CA LEU A 281 -6.96 -10.01 -15.94
C LEU A 281 -5.64 -10.41 -16.60
N ILE A 282 -5.33 -9.83 -17.75
CA ILE A 282 -4.26 -10.30 -18.63
C ILE A 282 -3.05 -9.40 -18.46
N GLU A 283 -1.99 -9.89 -17.83
CA GLU A 283 -0.71 -9.19 -17.80
C GLU A 283 0.07 -9.44 -19.09
N ILE A 284 0.46 -8.37 -19.79
CA ILE A 284 1.43 -8.44 -20.87
C ILE A 284 2.81 -8.19 -20.28
N LYS A 285 3.65 -9.23 -20.25
CA LYS A 285 5.06 -9.13 -19.88
C LYS A 285 5.86 -8.67 -21.10
N THR A 286 6.89 -7.86 -20.84
CA THR A 286 7.75 -7.34 -21.88
C THR A 286 9.21 -7.71 -21.68
N THR A 287 9.90 -8.02 -22.77
CA THR A 287 11.33 -8.28 -22.84
C THR A 287 11.95 -7.45 -23.97
N PRO A 288 13.27 -7.18 -23.95
CA PRO A 288 13.94 -6.53 -25.07
C PRO A 288 13.86 -7.30 -26.41
N GLN A 289 13.50 -8.58 -26.40
CA GLN A 289 13.39 -9.46 -27.57
C GLN A 289 12.01 -9.40 -28.24
N ASP A 290 11.03 -8.76 -27.60
CA ASP A 290 9.69 -8.63 -28.15
C ASP A 290 9.72 -7.81 -29.43
N SER A 291 8.83 -8.17 -30.35
CA SER A 291 8.72 -7.45 -31.61
C SER A 291 8.02 -6.11 -31.43
N LYS A 292 8.44 -5.15 -32.27
CA LYS A 292 7.86 -3.81 -32.30
C LYS A 292 6.35 -3.80 -32.58
N THR A 293 5.84 -4.84 -33.25
CA THR A 293 4.43 -4.96 -33.67
C THR A 293 3.62 -5.92 -32.79
N MET A 294 4.13 -6.25 -31.59
CA MET A 294 3.49 -7.17 -30.66
C MET A 294 2.11 -6.68 -30.22
N LEU A 295 1.98 -5.41 -29.86
CA LEU A 295 0.73 -4.84 -29.34
C LEU A 295 -0.35 -4.74 -30.42
N GLU A 296 0.01 -4.41 -31.66
CA GLU A 296 -0.91 -4.38 -32.80
C GLU A 296 -1.44 -5.78 -33.09
N ARG A 297 -0.57 -6.80 -33.10
CA ARG A 297 -1.00 -8.20 -33.28
C ARG A 297 -1.87 -8.67 -32.12
N PHE A 298 -1.51 -8.33 -30.88
CA PHE A 298 -2.31 -8.66 -29.71
C PHE A 298 -3.72 -8.05 -29.83
N ASN A 299 -3.82 -6.75 -30.09
CA ASN A 299 -5.11 -6.07 -30.25
C ASN A 299 -5.90 -6.60 -31.44
N GLN A 300 -5.27 -6.81 -32.60
CA GLN A 300 -5.92 -7.35 -33.79
C GLN A 300 -6.55 -8.72 -33.53
N LYS A 301 -5.87 -9.58 -32.77
CA LYS A 301 -6.32 -10.95 -32.51
C LYS A 301 -7.30 -11.04 -31.34
N TYR A 302 -7.09 -10.25 -30.27
CA TYR A 302 -7.79 -10.44 -28.99
C TYR A 302 -8.64 -9.24 -28.56
N GLY A 303 -8.40 -8.04 -29.08
CA GLY A 303 -9.00 -6.80 -28.57
C GLY A 303 -10.53 -6.82 -28.57
N GLN A 304 -11.16 -7.27 -29.65
CA GLN A 304 -12.62 -7.37 -29.74
C GLN A 304 -13.20 -8.39 -28.74
N THR A 305 -12.48 -9.50 -28.51
CA THR A 305 -12.86 -10.54 -27.54
C THR A 305 -12.72 -10.02 -26.11
N ILE A 306 -11.65 -9.29 -25.80
CA ILE A 306 -11.40 -8.66 -24.50
C ILE A 306 -12.54 -7.70 -24.16
N ILE A 307 -12.87 -6.78 -25.09
CA ILE A 307 -13.96 -5.81 -24.91
C ILE A 307 -15.30 -6.52 -24.70
N LYS A 308 -15.64 -7.48 -25.58
CA LYS A 308 -16.93 -8.19 -25.53
C LYS A 308 -17.15 -8.92 -24.20
N ASN A 309 -16.10 -9.55 -23.66
CA ASN A 309 -16.19 -10.36 -22.45
C ASN A 309 -15.82 -9.59 -21.17
N LYS A 310 -15.55 -8.28 -21.29
CA LYS A 310 -15.12 -7.42 -20.17
C LYS A 310 -13.89 -7.98 -19.45
N TYR A 311 -12.93 -8.48 -20.20
CA TYR A 311 -11.60 -8.79 -19.67
C TYR A 311 -10.82 -7.50 -19.51
N GLN A 312 -9.81 -7.54 -18.65
CA GLN A 312 -8.93 -6.40 -18.38
C GLN A 312 -7.50 -6.76 -18.78
N VAL A 313 -6.72 -5.75 -19.15
CA VAL A 313 -5.30 -5.91 -19.47
C VAL A 313 -4.49 -5.13 -18.43
N GLN A 314 -3.32 -5.61 -18.08
CA GLN A 314 -2.38 -4.87 -17.23
C GLN A 314 -0.94 -5.06 -17.69
N SER A 315 -0.04 -4.17 -17.28
CA SER A 315 1.39 -4.35 -17.48
C SER A 315 2.22 -3.52 -16.51
N LEU A 316 3.40 -4.04 -16.15
CA LEU A 316 4.45 -3.29 -15.45
C LEU A 316 5.19 -2.33 -16.39
N ASP A 317 5.15 -2.55 -17.70
CA ASP A 317 5.77 -1.68 -18.69
C ASP A 317 4.77 -0.59 -19.13
N TYR A 318 5.03 0.65 -18.73
CA TYR A 318 4.18 1.77 -19.05
C TYR A 318 3.98 1.98 -20.57
N ARG A 319 4.95 1.55 -21.40
CA ARG A 319 4.85 1.63 -22.87
C ARG A 319 3.74 0.73 -23.42
N VAL A 320 3.39 -0.35 -22.73
CA VAL A 320 2.25 -1.20 -23.10
C VAL A 320 0.95 -0.46 -22.84
N ILE A 321 0.87 0.31 -21.75
CA ILE A 321 -0.30 1.09 -21.37
C ILE A 321 -0.56 2.18 -22.41
N GLU A 322 0.46 2.99 -22.73
CA GLU A 322 0.38 4.02 -23.76
C GLU A 322 0.10 3.43 -25.14
N GLY A 323 0.84 2.37 -25.53
CA GLY A 323 0.68 1.74 -26.83
C GLY A 323 -0.71 1.14 -27.05
N LEU A 324 -1.28 0.45 -26.06
CA LEU A 324 -2.64 -0.09 -26.19
C LEU A 324 -3.71 1.00 -26.14
N HIS A 325 -3.50 2.07 -25.37
CA HIS A 325 -4.39 3.23 -25.36
C HIS A 325 -4.43 3.92 -26.74
N GLU A 326 -3.28 4.08 -27.39
CA GLU A 326 -3.18 4.61 -28.76
C GLU A 326 -3.83 3.69 -29.80
N ILE A 327 -3.56 2.38 -29.71
CA ILE A 327 -4.06 1.38 -30.67
C ILE A 327 -5.58 1.18 -30.54
N ASN A 328 -6.10 1.13 -29.31
CA ASN A 328 -7.51 0.85 -29.04
C ASN A 328 -7.93 1.39 -27.65
N PRO A 329 -8.38 2.65 -27.56
CA PRO A 329 -8.74 3.29 -26.29
C PRO A 329 -10.02 2.72 -25.63
N ARG A 330 -10.65 1.70 -26.23
CA ARG A 330 -11.77 0.98 -25.61
C ARG A 330 -11.32 -0.20 -24.74
N LEU A 331 -10.06 -0.59 -24.81
CA LEU A 331 -9.50 -1.59 -23.90
C LEU A 331 -9.36 -0.96 -22.52
N PHE A 332 -9.74 -1.71 -21.49
CA PHE A 332 -9.51 -1.32 -20.11
C PHE A 332 -8.12 -1.81 -19.68
N VAL A 333 -7.18 -0.89 -19.51
CA VAL A 333 -5.75 -1.19 -19.31
C VAL A 333 -5.25 -0.58 -18.01
N LEU A 334 -4.90 -1.44 -17.05
CA LEU A 334 -4.36 -1.02 -15.75
C LEU A 334 -2.83 -0.95 -15.78
N TYR A 335 -2.25 0.04 -15.09
CA TYR A 335 -0.82 0.09 -14.86
C TYR A 335 -0.45 -0.69 -13.59
N ILE A 336 0.48 -1.64 -13.69
CA ILE A 336 1.07 -2.27 -12.51
C ILE A 336 2.13 -1.32 -11.95
N GLN A 337 1.84 -0.70 -10.81
CA GLN A 337 2.74 0.24 -10.16
C GLN A 337 3.35 -0.40 -8.90
N PRO A 338 4.65 -0.74 -8.92
CA PRO A 338 5.27 -1.47 -7.81
C PRO A 338 5.62 -0.58 -6.61
N TYR A 339 5.70 0.74 -6.80
CA TYR A 339 6.05 1.69 -5.74
C TYR A 339 5.15 2.93 -5.80
N ASN A 340 4.61 3.30 -4.64
CA ASN A 340 3.93 4.57 -4.46
C ASN A 340 4.94 5.68 -4.11
N PHE A 341 4.91 6.77 -4.86
CA PHE A 341 5.64 8.00 -4.54
C PHE A 341 4.67 9.18 -4.49
N THR A 342 4.02 9.43 -5.62
CA THR A 342 2.93 10.39 -5.80
C THR A 342 1.97 9.79 -6.82
N TYR A 343 0.70 10.21 -6.78
CA TYR A 343 -0.26 9.78 -7.79
C TYR A 343 0.15 10.30 -9.19
N PRO A 344 0.38 9.41 -10.17
CA PRO A 344 0.91 9.82 -11.46
C PRO A 344 -0.21 10.32 -12.37
N ARG A 345 0.09 11.33 -13.20
CA ARG A 345 -0.74 11.62 -14.37
C ARG A 345 -0.58 10.47 -15.36
N SER A 346 -1.67 9.79 -15.68
CA SER A 346 -1.62 8.55 -16.47
C SER A 346 -2.75 8.45 -17.49
N VAL A 347 -2.51 7.71 -18.58
CA VAL A 347 -3.55 7.24 -19.52
C VAL A 347 -4.13 5.87 -19.13
N ALA A 348 -3.61 5.27 -18.06
CA ALA A 348 -4.12 4.01 -17.52
C ALA A 348 -5.55 4.19 -16.99
N ASP A 349 -6.39 3.18 -17.19
CA ASP A 349 -7.77 3.19 -16.68
C ASP A 349 -7.86 2.79 -15.20
N GLY A 350 -6.74 2.39 -14.58
CA GLY A 350 -6.66 1.91 -13.20
C GLY A 350 -5.25 1.47 -12.82
N TYR A 351 -5.08 0.99 -11.58
CA TYR A 351 -3.78 0.60 -11.04
C TYR A 351 -3.82 -0.76 -10.33
N SER A 352 -2.78 -1.56 -10.54
CA SER A 352 -2.46 -2.73 -9.73
C SER A 352 -1.21 -2.42 -8.90
N MET A 353 -1.34 -2.36 -7.57
CA MET A 353 -0.30 -1.88 -6.66
C MET A 353 0.19 -2.91 -5.66
N GLU A 354 1.49 -2.88 -5.38
CA GLU A 354 2.08 -3.68 -4.31
C GLU A 354 1.60 -3.16 -2.95
N TYR A 355 1.01 -4.04 -2.14
CA TYR A 355 0.26 -3.65 -0.94
C TYR A 355 1.08 -2.92 0.13
N SER A 356 2.39 -3.17 0.23
CA SER A 356 3.26 -2.58 1.24
C SER A 356 3.58 -1.10 0.96
N THR A 357 3.43 -0.66 -0.29
CA THR A 357 3.60 0.75 -0.69
C THR A 357 2.28 1.48 -0.87
N LEU A 358 1.17 0.76 -0.95
CA LEU A 358 -0.16 1.33 -1.10
C LEU A 358 -0.61 2.04 0.20
N ASN A 359 -1.29 3.18 0.06
CA ASN A 359 -1.84 3.96 1.15
C ASN A 359 -3.19 4.60 0.78
N SER A 360 -3.92 5.08 1.78
CA SER A 360 -5.25 5.70 1.59
C SER A 360 -5.22 6.91 0.67
N ASP A 361 -4.14 7.70 0.70
CA ASP A 361 -4.00 8.90 -0.14
C ASP A 361 -3.98 8.55 -1.63
N PHE A 362 -3.26 7.50 -2.01
CA PHE A 362 -3.22 7.03 -3.39
C PHE A 362 -4.60 6.50 -3.84
N ILE A 363 -5.24 5.69 -3.01
CA ILE A 363 -6.56 5.11 -3.30
C ILE A 363 -7.59 6.24 -3.47
N TRP A 364 -7.60 7.20 -2.55
CA TRP A 364 -8.47 8.37 -2.62
C TRP A 364 -8.25 9.18 -3.91
N GLN A 365 -6.99 9.45 -4.27
CA GLN A 365 -6.69 10.16 -5.52
C GLN A 365 -7.07 9.36 -6.76
N ALA A 366 -6.96 8.04 -6.72
CA ALA A 366 -7.41 7.15 -7.78
C ALA A 366 -8.94 7.22 -7.96
N HIS A 367 -9.68 7.12 -6.86
CA HIS A 367 -11.15 7.19 -6.86
C HIS A 367 -11.66 8.55 -7.33
N LEU A 368 -10.96 9.66 -7.03
CA LEU A 368 -11.29 10.98 -7.57
C LEU A 368 -11.18 11.07 -9.11
N GLN A 369 -10.52 10.10 -9.75
CA GLN A 369 -10.37 9.99 -11.20
C GLN A 369 -11.12 8.78 -11.77
N ASP A 370 -11.99 8.14 -10.99
CA ASP A 370 -12.69 6.90 -11.37
C ASP A 370 -11.75 5.74 -11.76
N HIS A 371 -10.52 5.75 -11.23
CA HIS A 371 -9.51 4.71 -11.46
C HIS A 371 -9.57 3.66 -10.34
N PRO A 372 -9.91 2.38 -10.62
CA PRO A 372 -9.88 1.33 -9.61
C PRO A 372 -8.45 0.97 -9.23
N VAL A 373 -8.28 0.54 -7.99
CA VAL A 373 -7.01 0.10 -7.40
C VAL A 373 -7.09 -1.35 -6.93
N TYR A 374 -6.28 -2.21 -7.54
CA TYR A 374 -6.12 -3.61 -7.14
C TYR A 374 -4.84 -3.78 -6.35
N ALA A 375 -4.90 -4.44 -5.20
CA ALA A 375 -3.73 -4.67 -4.37
C ALA A 375 -3.20 -6.10 -4.56
N TRP A 376 -1.88 -6.24 -4.77
CA TRP A 376 -1.18 -7.51 -5.00
C TRP A 376 0.09 -7.65 -4.16
N THR A 377 0.59 -8.85 -3.88
CA THR A 377 -0.16 -10.12 -3.82
C THR A 377 -0.50 -10.38 -2.36
N ILE A 378 -1.79 -10.50 -2.02
CA ILE A 378 -2.23 -10.54 -0.63
C ILE A 378 -2.69 -11.96 -0.27
N ASN A 379 -1.88 -12.65 0.54
CA ASN A 379 -2.11 -14.06 0.91
C ASN A 379 -2.39 -14.28 2.39
N ASP A 380 -2.63 -13.21 3.15
CA ASP A 380 -2.91 -13.21 4.58
C ASP A 380 -4.24 -12.54 4.90
N GLU A 381 -5.01 -13.11 5.83
CA GLU A 381 -6.35 -12.63 6.21
C GLU A 381 -6.33 -11.21 6.80
N LYS A 382 -5.33 -10.89 7.64
CA LYS A 382 -5.22 -9.55 8.25
C LYS A 382 -4.88 -8.51 7.19
N LEU A 383 -3.99 -8.85 6.26
CA LEU A 383 -3.68 -7.96 5.13
C LEU A 383 -4.88 -7.78 4.18
N MET A 384 -5.70 -8.81 3.95
CA MET A 384 -6.94 -8.65 3.19
C MET A 384 -7.91 -7.69 3.89
N MET A 385 -8.12 -7.86 5.20
CA MET A 385 -8.95 -6.95 5.99
C MET A 385 -8.40 -5.52 5.95
N LYS A 386 -7.08 -5.37 6.13
CA LYS A 386 -6.36 -4.09 6.03
C LYS A 386 -6.73 -3.38 4.73
N MET A 387 -6.56 -4.04 3.59
CA MET A 387 -6.80 -3.44 2.28
C MET A 387 -8.28 -3.12 2.04
N MET A 388 -9.20 -3.92 2.59
CA MET A 388 -10.63 -3.59 2.55
C MET A 388 -10.98 -2.35 3.38
N TYR A 389 -10.34 -2.15 4.54
CA TYR A 389 -10.49 -0.90 5.31
C TYR A 389 -9.94 0.31 4.57
N GLU A 390 -8.87 0.12 3.79
CA GLU A 390 -8.31 1.13 2.88
C GLU A 390 -9.17 1.34 1.62
N GLN A 391 -10.24 0.55 1.44
CA GLN A 391 -11.18 0.62 0.32
C GLN A 391 -10.54 0.32 -1.04
N VAL A 392 -9.65 -0.66 -1.13
CA VAL A 392 -9.18 -1.16 -2.43
C VAL A 392 -10.34 -1.76 -3.23
N ASP A 393 -10.30 -1.63 -4.55
CA ASP A 393 -11.33 -2.13 -5.46
C ASP A 393 -11.15 -3.62 -5.80
N GLY A 394 -9.96 -4.17 -5.59
CA GLY A 394 -9.66 -5.57 -5.90
C GLY A 394 -8.51 -6.17 -5.10
N LEU A 395 -8.60 -7.47 -4.84
CA LEU A 395 -7.57 -8.26 -4.15
C LEU A 395 -7.00 -9.30 -5.12
N ILE A 396 -5.73 -9.16 -5.47
CA ILE A 396 -4.97 -10.17 -6.23
C ILE A 396 -4.29 -11.11 -5.24
N THR A 397 -4.65 -12.40 -5.30
CA THR A 397 -4.29 -13.38 -4.27
C THR A 397 -4.06 -14.78 -4.83
N ASP A 398 -3.15 -15.53 -4.22
CA ASP A 398 -3.00 -16.97 -4.44
C ASP A 398 -4.01 -17.78 -3.59
N LYS A 399 -4.82 -17.14 -2.74
CA LYS A 399 -5.77 -17.77 -1.81
C LYS A 399 -7.18 -17.21 -1.97
N VAL A 400 -7.80 -17.51 -3.11
CA VAL A 400 -9.18 -17.11 -3.46
C VAL A 400 -10.19 -17.54 -2.40
N SER A 401 -10.12 -18.79 -1.95
CA SER A 401 -11.06 -19.32 -0.94
C SER A 401 -10.98 -18.55 0.37
N LEU A 402 -9.75 -18.21 0.80
CA LEU A 402 -9.52 -17.37 1.97
C LEU A 402 -10.08 -15.97 1.75
N ALA A 403 -9.75 -15.31 0.63
CA ALA A 403 -10.23 -13.96 0.33
C ALA A 403 -11.75 -13.85 0.37
N LYS A 404 -12.47 -14.81 -0.23
CA LYS A 404 -13.94 -14.81 -0.20
C LYS A 404 -14.51 -15.00 1.20
N LYS A 405 -13.89 -15.87 2.01
CA LYS A 405 -14.27 -16.03 3.42
C LYS A 405 -14.03 -14.73 4.19
N THR A 406 -12.88 -14.10 4.00
CA THR A 406 -12.50 -12.86 4.68
C THR A 406 -13.41 -11.69 4.28
N ILE A 407 -13.73 -11.53 3.00
CA ILE A 407 -14.69 -10.52 2.51
C ILE A 407 -16.05 -10.73 3.17
N LYS A 408 -16.54 -11.98 3.22
CA LYS A 408 -17.81 -12.27 3.87
C LYS A 408 -17.78 -11.91 5.35
N GLN A 409 -16.74 -12.32 6.07
CA GLN A 409 -16.57 -11.97 7.49
C GLN A 409 -16.52 -10.45 7.70
N PHE A 410 -15.83 -9.73 6.81
CA PHE A 410 -15.72 -8.29 6.84
C PHE A 410 -17.05 -7.58 6.58
N GLN A 411 -17.84 -8.07 5.62
CA GLN A 411 -19.17 -7.53 5.34
C GLN A 411 -20.19 -7.83 6.44
N ASP A 412 -20.08 -9.00 7.06
CA ASP A 412 -20.90 -9.40 8.21
C ASP A 412 -20.48 -8.63 9.50
N ASP A 413 -19.27 -8.04 9.54
CA ASP A 413 -18.76 -7.27 10.68
C ASP A 413 -19.29 -5.82 10.69
N SER A 414 -20.35 -5.62 11.46
CA SER A 414 -20.92 -4.30 11.73
C SER A 414 -20.22 -3.54 12.87
N SER A 415 -19.16 -4.09 13.49
CA SER A 415 -18.53 -3.47 14.65
C SER A 415 -17.75 -2.21 14.26
N TYR A 416 -18.16 -1.08 14.82
CA TYR A 416 -17.40 0.15 14.74
C TYR A 416 -16.14 0.11 15.62
N ALA A 417 -16.14 -0.71 16.68
CA ALA A 417 -14.94 -0.96 17.48
C ALA A 417 -13.83 -1.59 16.63
N ASN A 418 -14.16 -2.57 15.80
CA ASN A 418 -13.20 -3.18 14.87
C ASN A 418 -12.70 -2.18 13.82
N ARG A 419 -13.56 -1.31 13.29
CA ARG A 419 -13.14 -0.21 12.39
C ARG A 419 -12.15 0.74 13.07
N ILE A 420 -12.45 1.15 14.30
CA ILE A 420 -11.56 2.02 15.09
C ILE A 420 -10.23 1.32 15.40
N LEU A 421 -10.27 0.04 15.76
CA LEU A 421 -9.06 -0.75 16.00
C LEU A 421 -8.18 -0.82 14.75
N ASN A 422 -8.78 -1.04 13.59
CA ASN A 422 -8.06 -1.02 12.32
C ASN A 422 -7.47 0.37 12.05
N TYR A 423 -8.20 1.46 12.27
CA TYR A 423 -7.62 2.80 12.17
C TYR A 423 -6.38 2.98 13.07
N ILE A 424 -6.42 2.49 14.31
CA ILE A 424 -5.29 2.59 15.25
C ILE A 424 -4.08 1.76 14.80
N ILE A 425 -4.32 0.51 14.40
CA ILE A 425 -3.26 -0.47 14.09
C ILE A 425 -2.69 -0.25 12.69
N VAL A 426 -3.55 0.00 11.71
CA VAL A 426 -3.21 0.00 10.29
C VAL A 426 -2.91 1.40 9.78
N ALA A 427 -3.81 2.36 9.99
CA ALA A 427 -3.71 3.67 9.37
C ALA A 427 -2.66 4.57 10.05
N ARG A 428 -2.19 4.20 11.26
CA ARG A 428 -1.21 4.97 12.04
C ARG A 428 0.10 4.25 12.35
N MET A 429 0.22 2.93 12.16
CA MET A 429 1.53 2.29 12.27
C MET A 429 2.20 2.25 10.89
N PRO A 430 3.46 2.70 10.75
CA PRO A 430 4.22 2.52 9.53
C PRO A 430 4.21 1.05 9.10
N ASN A 431 4.18 0.79 7.79
CA ASN A 431 4.16 -0.54 7.17
C ASN A 431 5.39 -1.42 7.50
N ASP A 432 6.27 -0.96 8.38
CA ASP A 432 7.64 -1.45 8.57
C ASP A 432 7.79 -2.37 9.79
N LEU A 433 6.71 -2.67 10.52
CA LEU A 433 6.75 -3.44 11.78
C LEU A 433 6.16 -4.85 11.72
N GLU A 434 5.72 -5.34 10.54
CA GLU A 434 5.17 -6.70 10.37
C GLU A 434 5.96 -7.58 9.37
N ALA A 435 7.29 -7.46 9.34
CA ALA A 435 8.17 -8.37 8.58
C ALA A 435 8.92 -9.37 9.47
#